data_AF-A0A3B1DXN0-F1
#
_entry.id   AF-A0A3B1DXN0-F1
#
_cell.length_a   1.000
_cell.length_b   1.000
_cell.length_c   1.000
_cell.angle_alpha   90.00
_cell.angle_beta   90.00
_cell.angle_gamma   90.00
#
_symmetry.space_group_name_H-M   'P 1'
#
loop_
_entity.id
_entity.type
_entity.pdbx_description
1 polymer ?
#
loop_
_entity_poly.entity_id
_entity_poly.type
_entity_poly.pdbx_seq_one_letter_code
_entity_poly.pdbx_strand_id
1 'polypeptide(L)'
;MPMAARKHPAPRLRRWLAHPVVCVVLLLLTGAAAYFAKGKWPQDPTAVGFLVHRMPANLIGSPGPLSIDAISLLGENNLPETHLDGETESFGGWIAEAVTSGRPMLSMSYITHTDSMGIWQYWTHTTHHRIAMPSGTTTWTGLQLETARRQFAAQLAAQGWIPPSVADQLKSRAVSETVFDWLGPVHDIPAAVVLALTPWSVWLTWKHTLLPRLWRRRHRLTHGLCPSCGYDMQGLTTTTCPECGNTIKL
;
A
#
# COMPACT_ATOMS: atom_id res chain seq x y z
N MET A 1 -64.29 31.32 13.47
CA MET A 1 -62.85 31.62 13.62
C MET A 1 -62.05 30.46 13.03
N PRO A 2 -61.32 30.65 11.91
CA PRO A 2 -60.54 29.58 11.30
C PRO A 2 -59.25 29.33 12.09
N MET A 3 -59.02 28.09 12.51
CA MET A 3 -57.76 27.65 13.11
C MET A 3 -56.66 27.64 12.05
N ALA A 4 -55.69 28.54 12.20
CA ALA A 4 -54.48 28.56 11.38
C ALA A 4 -53.65 27.30 11.66
N ALA A 5 -53.61 26.39 10.68
CA ALA A 5 -52.78 25.20 10.72
C ALA A 5 -51.28 25.59 10.82
N ARG A 6 -50.66 25.28 11.97
CA ARG A 6 -49.21 25.43 12.16
C ARG A 6 -48.47 24.52 11.19
N LYS A 7 -47.82 25.12 10.19
CA LYS A 7 -46.84 24.46 9.33
C LYS A 7 -45.62 24.10 10.19
N HIS A 8 -45.53 22.86 10.67
CA HIS A 8 -44.29 22.35 11.23
C HIS A 8 -43.22 22.35 10.14
N PRO A 9 -42.08 23.05 10.29
CA PRO A 9 -40.98 22.96 9.34
C PRO A 9 -40.45 21.52 9.37
N ALA A 10 -40.78 20.78 8.32
CA ALA A 10 -40.45 19.38 8.16
C ALA A 10 -38.92 19.18 7.94
N PRO A 11 -38.40 17.96 8.18
CA PRO A 11 -37.00 17.63 8.51
C PRO A 11 -36.04 17.66 7.32
N ARG A 12 -35.85 18.82 6.68
CA ARG A 12 -34.99 18.97 5.50
C ARG A 12 -33.52 18.66 5.78
N LEU A 13 -33.03 18.94 6.99
CA LEU A 13 -31.62 18.75 7.33
C LEU A 13 -31.22 17.26 7.39
N ARG A 14 -32.11 16.37 7.83
CA ARG A 14 -31.83 14.91 7.89
C ARG A 14 -31.75 14.24 6.52
N ARG A 15 -32.32 14.82 5.46
CA ARG A 15 -32.21 14.26 4.09
C ARG A 15 -30.88 14.61 3.42
N TRP A 16 -30.25 15.71 3.82
CA TRP A 16 -28.98 16.16 3.23
C TRP A 16 -27.80 15.29 3.64
N LEU A 17 -27.71 14.91 4.92
CA LEU A 17 -26.64 14.02 5.40
C LEU A 17 -26.76 12.57 4.90
N ALA A 18 -27.93 12.16 4.40
CA ALA A 18 -28.15 10.84 3.82
C ALA A 18 -27.86 10.79 2.31
N HIS A 19 -27.39 11.89 1.70
CA HIS A 19 -27.21 11.94 0.25
C HIS A 19 -25.87 11.29 -0.14
N PRO A 20 -25.87 10.20 -0.93
CA PRO A 20 -24.65 9.46 -1.29
C PRO A 20 -23.61 10.34 -2.00
N VAL A 21 -24.06 11.40 -2.68
CA VAL A 21 -23.21 12.42 -3.30
C VAL A 21 -22.30 13.12 -2.29
N VAL A 22 -22.80 13.45 -1.10
CA VAL A 22 -22.00 14.12 -0.05
C VAL A 22 -20.91 13.18 0.46
N CYS A 23 -21.22 11.89 0.63
CA CYS A 23 -20.24 10.87 1.01
C CYS A 23 -19.14 10.71 -0.04
N VAL A 24 -19.50 10.67 -1.32
CA VAL A 24 -18.54 10.58 -2.45
C VAL A 24 -17.65 11.81 -2.52
N VAL A 25 -18.20 13.02 -2.35
CA VAL A 25 -17.42 14.26 -2.35
C VAL A 25 -16.43 14.30 -1.19
N LEU A 26 -16.85 13.92 0.02
CA LEU A 26 -15.95 13.84 1.17
C LEU A 26 -14.81 12.83 0.95
N LEU A 27 -15.13 11.69 0.32
CA LEU A 27 -14.16 10.67 -0.11
C LEU A 27 -13.10 11.20 -1.07
N LEU A 28 -13.55 11.93 -2.09
CA LEU A 28 -12.65 12.49 -3.11
C LEU A 28 -11.75 13.56 -2.49
N LEU A 29 -12.29 14.38 -1.57
CA LEU A 29 -11.51 15.41 -0.88
C LEU A 29 -10.46 14.81 0.07
N THR A 30 -10.79 13.77 0.84
CA THR A 30 -9.82 13.10 1.71
C THR A 30 -8.77 12.33 0.92
N GLY A 31 -9.16 11.65 -0.16
CA GLY A 31 -8.24 10.97 -1.07
C GLY A 31 -7.27 11.93 -1.76
N ALA A 32 -7.76 13.08 -2.25
CA ALA A 32 -6.93 14.12 -2.86
C ALA A 32 -5.94 14.72 -1.85
N ALA A 33 -6.38 15.04 -0.63
CA ALA A 33 -5.50 15.57 0.42
C ALA A 33 -4.37 14.59 0.77
N ALA A 34 -4.66 13.30 0.87
CA ALA A 34 -3.65 12.26 1.11
C ALA A 34 -2.67 12.11 -0.08
N TYR A 35 -3.17 12.19 -1.32
CA TYR A 35 -2.34 12.13 -2.51
C TYR A 35 -1.37 13.32 -2.62
N PHE A 36 -1.85 14.54 -2.38
CA PHE A 36 -1.00 15.75 -2.43
C PHE A 36 -0.02 15.85 -1.25
N ALA A 37 -0.35 15.28 -0.09
CA ALA A 37 0.60 15.15 1.02
C ALA A 37 1.78 14.21 0.68
N LYS A 38 1.62 13.29 -0.27
CA LYS A 38 2.65 12.35 -0.71
C LYS A 38 3.76 13.00 -1.55
N GLY A 39 3.51 14.18 -2.13
CA GLY A 39 4.43 14.89 -3.04
C GLY A 39 5.66 15.55 -2.41
N LYS A 40 5.97 15.30 -1.13
CA LYS A 40 7.10 15.91 -0.41
C LYS A 40 8.01 14.93 0.35
N TRP A 41 7.85 13.62 0.13
CA TRP A 41 8.85 12.69 0.64
C TRP A 41 10.09 12.76 -0.26
N PRO A 42 11.30 12.95 0.29
CA PRO A 42 12.52 12.85 -0.48
C PRO A 42 12.50 11.49 -1.17
N GLN A 43 12.52 11.47 -2.50
CA GLN A 43 12.96 10.26 -3.17
C GLN A 43 14.46 10.20 -2.87
N ASP A 44 14.84 9.33 -1.93
CA ASP A 44 16.25 9.01 -1.74
C ASP A 44 16.82 8.62 -3.11
N PRO A 45 17.84 9.33 -3.62
CA PRO A 45 18.41 9.02 -4.92
C PRO A 45 19.03 7.62 -4.87
N THR A 46 18.42 6.68 -5.59
CA THR A 46 18.96 5.34 -5.84
C THR A 46 20.09 5.41 -6.87
N ALA A 47 21.35 5.22 -6.44
CA ALA A 47 22.52 5.11 -7.32
C ALA A 47 22.83 3.63 -7.62
N VAL A 48 22.59 3.15 -8.84
CA VAL A 48 22.73 1.73 -9.18
C VAL A 48 24.20 1.37 -9.47
N GLY A 49 24.75 0.38 -8.77
CA GLY A 49 26.02 -0.27 -9.14
C GLY A 49 25.88 -1.81 -9.15
N PHE A 50 26.06 -2.43 -10.32
CA PHE A 50 26.10 -3.89 -10.50
C PHE A 50 27.04 -4.29 -11.65
N LEU A 51 27.76 -5.42 -11.48
CA LEU A 51 27.88 -6.58 -12.41
C LEU A 51 28.86 -7.62 -11.77
N VAL A 52 28.82 -8.96 -11.91
CA VAL A 52 28.40 -9.93 -12.96
C VAL A 52 28.15 -11.31 -12.26
N HIS A 53 27.16 -12.19 -12.52
CA HIS A 53 26.94 -13.01 -13.73
C HIS A 53 25.55 -13.72 -13.71
N ARG A 54 24.81 -13.66 -14.83
CA ARG A 54 23.62 -14.43 -15.27
C ARG A 54 22.74 -15.10 -14.18
N MET A 55 21.60 -14.48 -13.86
CA MET A 55 20.38 -15.20 -13.44
C MET A 55 19.26 -15.04 -14.48
N PRO A 56 18.40 -16.05 -14.70
CA PRO A 56 17.36 -16.02 -15.72
C PRO A 56 16.24 -15.02 -15.36
N ALA A 57 15.71 -14.36 -16.39
CA ALA A 57 14.80 -13.21 -16.37
C ALA A 57 13.37 -13.49 -15.85
N ASN A 58 13.17 -14.50 -15.00
CA ASN A 58 11.84 -15.06 -14.72
C ASN A 58 11.36 -14.81 -13.28
N LEU A 59 12.05 -13.97 -12.51
CA LEU A 59 11.69 -13.62 -11.12
C LEU A 59 11.49 -12.11 -11.01
N ILE A 60 10.44 -11.58 -11.65
CA ILE A 60 9.94 -10.23 -11.40
C ILE A 60 8.45 -10.34 -11.07
N GLY A 61 8.17 -10.52 -9.78
CA GLY A 61 6.87 -10.25 -9.19
C GLY A 61 7.02 -9.07 -8.25
N SER A 62 6.48 -7.92 -8.66
CA SER A 62 6.48 -6.59 -7.99
C SER A 62 7.67 -5.66 -8.30
N PRO A 63 7.42 -4.43 -8.80
CA PRO A 63 8.43 -3.39 -8.90
C PRO A 63 8.66 -2.75 -7.52
N GLY A 64 9.65 -3.24 -6.79
CA GLY A 64 10.26 -2.53 -5.65
C GLY A 64 11.50 -1.75 -6.09
N PRO A 65 11.92 -0.70 -5.35
CA PRO A 65 13.18 -0.01 -5.63
C PRO A 65 14.37 -0.98 -5.49
N LEU A 66 15.18 -1.07 -6.55
CA LEU A 66 16.40 -1.86 -6.59
C LEU A 66 17.48 -1.19 -5.71
N SER A 67 17.98 -1.90 -4.69
CA SER A 67 19.01 -1.38 -3.75
C SER A 67 20.42 -1.54 -4.31
N ILE A 68 21.31 -0.64 -3.89
CA ILE A 68 22.74 -0.58 -4.20
C ILE A 68 23.48 -1.60 -3.33
N ASP A 69 24.40 -2.36 -3.92
CA ASP A 69 25.28 -3.30 -3.23
C ASP A 69 26.65 -2.64 -2.97
N ALA A 70 27.07 -2.52 -1.71
CA ALA A 70 28.47 -2.22 -1.39
C ALA A 70 29.27 -3.52 -1.39
N ILE A 71 30.31 -3.61 -2.23
CA ILE A 71 31.19 -4.78 -2.31
C ILE A 71 32.57 -4.38 -1.80
N SER A 72 33.09 -5.12 -0.83
CA SER A 72 34.48 -5.01 -0.39
C SER A 72 35.20 -6.33 -0.55
N LEU A 73 36.46 -6.26 -0.96
CA LEU A 73 37.33 -7.40 -1.18
C LEU A 73 38.46 -7.32 -0.14
N LEU A 74 38.47 -8.26 0.79
CA LEU A 74 39.47 -8.33 1.85
C LEU A 74 40.58 -9.31 1.44
N GLY A 75 41.83 -8.84 1.48
CA GLY A 75 43.03 -9.65 1.25
C GLY A 75 43.72 -10.06 2.55
N GLU A 76 44.28 -11.26 2.60
CA GLU A 76 44.82 -11.87 3.84
C GLU A 76 46.11 -11.22 4.39
N ASN A 77 46.73 -10.25 3.68
CA ASN A 77 48.11 -9.80 3.92
C ASN A 77 48.33 -8.28 4.01
N ASN A 78 47.69 -7.57 4.95
CA ASN A 78 48.01 -6.16 5.30
C ASN A 78 48.14 -5.18 4.12
N LEU A 79 47.40 -5.40 3.03
CA LEU A 79 47.27 -4.39 1.99
C LEU A 79 46.41 -3.23 2.53
N PRO A 80 46.67 -1.98 2.11
CA PRO A 80 45.75 -0.89 2.39
C PRO A 80 44.36 -1.28 1.88
N GLU A 81 43.35 -1.11 2.73
CA GLU A 81 41.95 -1.32 2.35
C GLU A 81 41.64 -0.44 1.13
N THR A 82 41.52 -1.06 -0.04
CA THR A 82 41.16 -0.33 -1.26
C THR A 82 39.63 -0.27 -1.35
N HIS A 83 39.09 0.91 -1.08
CA HIS A 83 37.68 1.22 -1.30
C HIS A 83 37.45 1.41 -2.80
N LEU A 84 36.54 0.63 -3.37
CA LEU A 84 36.19 0.74 -4.79
C LEU A 84 34.75 1.20 -4.89
N ASP A 85 34.57 2.44 -5.34
CA ASP A 85 33.25 2.94 -5.73
C ASP A 85 32.87 2.30 -7.07
N GLY A 86 31.66 1.76 -7.16
CA GLY A 86 31.17 1.01 -8.31
C GLY A 86 31.07 1.80 -9.62
N GLU A 87 31.34 3.11 -9.58
CA GLU A 87 31.33 4.02 -10.73
C GLU A 87 32.70 4.18 -11.42
N THR A 88 33.77 3.60 -10.87
CA THR A 88 35.13 3.80 -11.41
C THR A 88 35.62 2.65 -12.28
N GLU A 89 36.10 2.96 -13.49
CA GLU A 89 36.72 2.02 -14.45
C GLU A 89 37.89 1.20 -13.85
N SER A 90 38.43 1.62 -12.70
CA SER A 90 39.46 0.91 -11.93
C SER A 90 38.99 -0.38 -11.26
N PHE A 91 37.68 -0.61 -11.10
CA PHE A 91 37.14 -1.82 -10.48
C PHE A 91 37.54 -3.09 -11.23
N GLY A 92 37.47 -3.06 -12.56
CA GLY A 92 37.83 -4.20 -13.41
C GLY A 92 39.31 -4.55 -13.36
N GLY A 93 40.18 -3.53 -13.30
CA GLY A 93 41.64 -3.71 -13.27
C GLY A 93 42.15 -4.34 -11.97
N TRP A 94 41.69 -3.84 -10.83
CA TRP A 94 42.11 -4.38 -9.53
C TRP A 94 41.59 -5.80 -9.29
N ILE A 95 40.33 -6.08 -9.68
CA ILE A 95 39.79 -7.44 -9.60
C ILE A 95 40.59 -8.38 -10.51
N ALA A 96 40.91 -7.96 -11.74
CA ALA A 96 41.73 -8.77 -12.64
C ALA A 96 43.12 -9.06 -12.05
N GLU A 97 43.77 -8.06 -11.45
CA GLU A 97 45.07 -8.23 -10.76
C GLU A 97 44.95 -9.18 -9.57
N ALA A 98 43.96 -8.98 -8.72
CA ALA A 98 43.80 -9.79 -7.51
C ALA A 98 43.45 -11.25 -7.84
N VAL A 99 42.58 -11.48 -8.84
CA VAL A 99 42.26 -12.81 -9.37
C VAL A 99 43.48 -13.47 -10.01
N THR A 100 44.29 -12.72 -10.77
CA THR A 100 45.50 -13.27 -11.42
C THR A 100 46.65 -13.52 -10.44
N SER A 101 46.66 -12.85 -9.28
CA SER A 101 47.70 -13.03 -8.24
C SER A 101 47.65 -14.36 -7.50
N GLY A 102 46.59 -15.16 -7.67
CA GLY A 102 46.39 -16.45 -7.00
C GLY A 102 46.18 -16.34 -5.48
N ARG A 103 45.96 -15.14 -4.95
CA ARG A 103 45.70 -14.92 -3.53
C ARG A 103 44.26 -15.28 -3.18
N PRO A 104 44.01 -15.92 -2.02
CA PRO A 104 42.64 -16.11 -1.55
C PRO A 104 42.01 -14.73 -1.31
N MET A 105 40.87 -14.48 -1.93
CA MET A 105 40.09 -13.26 -1.76
C MET A 105 38.78 -13.59 -1.07
N LEU A 106 38.40 -12.78 -0.09
CA LEU A 106 37.06 -12.81 0.49
C LEU A 106 36.26 -11.65 -0.09
N SER A 107 35.21 -11.97 -0.85
CA SER A 107 34.21 -11.00 -1.29
C SER A 107 33.12 -10.89 -0.24
N MET A 108 32.83 -9.67 0.22
CA MET A 108 31.73 -9.38 1.13
C MET A 108 30.81 -8.38 0.45
N SER A 109 29.54 -8.72 0.35
CA SER A 109 28.52 -7.80 -0.14
C SER A 109 27.55 -7.43 0.97
N TYR A 110 27.27 -6.14 1.09
CA TYR A 110 26.19 -5.64 1.91
C TYR A 110 24.94 -5.48 1.04
N ILE A 111 23.88 -6.18 1.41
CA ILE A 111 22.61 -6.18 0.68
C ILE A 111 21.55 -5.62 1.61
N THR A 112 20.85 -4.61 1.12
CA THR A 112 19.67 -4.02 1.77
C THR A 112 18.45 -4.40 0.95
N HIS A 113 17.42 -4.92 1.60
CA HIS A 113 16.12 -5.17 0.95
C HIS A 113 15.03 -4.63 1.85
N THR A 114 14.12 -3.82 1.29
CA THR A 114 12.98 -3.31 2.05
C THR A 114 11.69 -3.95 1.57
N ASP A 115 11.11 -4.77 2.41
CA ASP A 115 9.79 -5.35 2.24
C ASP A 115 8.74 -4.40 2.78
N SER A 116 7.68 -4.14 2.01
CA SER A 116 6.58 -3.27 2.42
C SER A 116 5.26 -4.03 2.35
N MET A 117 4.46 -4.00 3.41
CA MET A 117 3.15 -4.66 3.49
C MET A 117 2.05 -3.67 3.82
N GLY A 118 0.87 -3.84 3.22
CA GLY A 118 -0.27 -2.94 3.38
C GLY A 118 -1.48 -3.36 2.55
N ILE A 119 -2.66 -2.81 2.83
CA ILE A 119 -3.86 -3.06 2.01
C ILE A 119 -3.93 -2.02 0.88
N TRP A 120 -4.04 -0.74 1.25
CA TRP A 120 -4.02 0.37 0.28
C TRP A 120 -2.81 1.30 0.48
N GLN A 121 -2.30 1.42 1.71
CA GLN A 121 -1.02 2.04 2.05
C GLN A 121 -0.16 1.08 2.88
N TYR A 122 1.16 1.30 2.90
CA TYR A 122 2.09 0.48 3.68
C TYR A 122 1.91 0.72 5.18
N TRP A 123 1.87 -0.38 5.95
CA TRP A 123 1.77 -0.38 7.42
C TRP A 123 3.11 -0.73 8.05
N THR A 124 3.91 -1.53 7.36
CA THR A 124 5.20 -1.99 7.84
C THR A 124 6.22 -1.90 6.73
N HIS A 125 7.36 -1.32 7.06
CA HIS A 125 8.58 -1.38 6.27
C HIS A 125 9.57 -2.26 7.02
N THR A 126 9.98 -3.37 6.43
CA THR A 126 11.00 -4.24 7.00
C THR A 126 12.25 -4.12 6.14
N THR A 127 13.30 -3.53 6.69
CA THR A 127 14.60 -3.43 6.04
C THR A 127 15.49 -4.57 6.54
N HIS A 128 15.87 -5.44 5.62
CA HIS A 128 16.78 -6.55 5.84
C HIS A 128 18.21 -6.10 5.49
N HIS A 129 19.08 -6.15 6.49
CA HIS A 129 20.50 -5.89 6.37
C HIS A 129 21.25 -7.22 6.46
N ARG A 130 21.94 -7.59 5.38
CA ARG A 130 22.77 -8.80 5.37
C ARG A 130 24.13 -8.53 4.77
N ILE A 131 25.14 -9.14 5.40
CA ILE A 131 26.47 -9.29 4.83
C ILE A 131 26.52 -10.71 4.26
N ALA A 132 26.53 -10.82 2.93
CA ALA A 132 26.67 -12.07 2.22
C ALA A 132 28.15 -12.34 1.91
N MET A 133 28.54 -13.61 2.05
CA MET A 133 29.85 -14.13 1.67
C MET A 133 29.58 -15.30 0.72
N PRO A 134 30.26 -15.40 -0.43
CA PRO A 134 30.02 -16.48 -1.38
C PRO A 134 30.28 -17.84 -0.73
N SER A 135 29.38 -18.79 -0.95
CA SER A 135 29.52 -20.17 -0.49
C SER A 135 30.72 -20.84 -1.19
N GLY A 136 31.66 -21.39 -0.44
CA GLY A 136 32.87 -22.02 -0.98
C GLY A 136 34.18 -21.61 -0.31
N THR A 137 34.14 -20.79 0.75
CA THR A 137 35.29 -20.29 1.51
C THR A 137 35.90 -21.34 2.46
N THR A 138 36.16 -22.56 1.99
CA THR A 138 36.85 -23.58 2.81
C THR A 138 38.26 -23.16 3.21
N THR A 139 38.83 -22.14 2.55
CA THR A 139 40.12 -21.55 2.86
C THR A 139 40.12 -20.62 4.08
N TRP A 140 38.95 -20.19 4.57
CA TRP A 140 38.86 -19.21 5.67
C TRP A 140 38.32 -19.87 6.94
N THR A 141 38.99 -19.62 8.06
CA THR A 141 38.54 -20.08 9.39
C THR A 141 37.32 -19.28 9.86
N GLY A 142 36.51 -19.85 10.76
CA GLY A 142 35.36 -19.15 11.34
C GLY A 142 35.75 -17.83 12.03
N LEU A 143 36.91 -17.79 12.69
CA LEU A 143 37.43 -16.58 13.33
C LEU A 143 37.83 -15.50 12.31
N GLN A 144 38.44 -15.89 11.18
CA GLN A 144 38.76 -14.94 10.10
C GLN A 144 37.49 -14.37 9.48
N LEU A 145 36.48 -15.21 9.22
CA LEU A 145 35.18 -14.76 8.69
C LEU A 145 34.46 -13.81 9.65
N GLU A 146 34.50 -14.09 10.96
CA GLU A 146 33.92 -13.20 11.97
C GLU A 146 34.68 -11.86 12.06
N THR A 147 36.01 -11.90 12.00
CA THR A 147 36.86 -10.69 12.03
C THR A 147 36.61 -9.82 10.80
N ALA A 148 36.58 -10.43 9.61
CA ALA A 148 36.25 -9.78 8.36
C ALA A 148 34.86 -9.14 8.40
N ARG A 149 33.86 -9.87 8.92
CA ARG A 149 32.49 -9.37 9.11
C ARG A 149 32.44 -8.15 10.04
N ARG A 150 33.21 -8.17 11.13
CA ARG A 150 33.29 -7.05 12.08
C ARG A 150 33.92 -5.80 11.47
N GLN A 151 35.02 -5.97 10.75
CA GLN A 151 35.69 -4.88 10.03
C GLN A 151 34.77 -4.27 8.98
N PHE A 152 34.15 -5.10 8.15
CA PHE A 152 33.23 -4.65 7.11
C PHE A 152 32.02 -3.90 7.67
N ALA A 153 31.39 -4.42 8.74
CA ALA A 153 30.28 -3.72 9.40
C ALA A 153 30.70 -2.36 10.00
N ALA A 154 31.90 -2.27 10.59
CA ALA A 154 32.42 -1.01 11.13
C ALA A 154 32.69 0.02 10.02
N GLN A 155 33.18 -0.41 8.86
CA GLN A 155 33.38 0.45 7.70
C GLN A 155 32.07 1.01 7.15
N LEU A 156 31.05 0.15 6.98
CA LEU A 156 29.72 0.60 6.53
C LEU A 156 29.15 1.70 7.45
N ALA A 157 29.35 1.57 8.77
CA ALA A 157 28.96 2.60 9.72
C ALA A 157 29.81 3.88 9.59
N ALA A 158 31.13 3.74 9.48
CA ALA A 158 32.05 4.87 9.36
C ALA A 158 31.77 5.72 8.10
N GLN A 159 31.31 5.08 7.02
CA GLN A 159 30.92 5.75 5.78
C GLN A 159 29.48 6.26 5.80
N GLY A 160 28.71 6.03 6.86
CA GLY A 160 27.32 6.48 6.99
C GLY A 160 26.29 5.67 6.19
N TRP A 161 26.66 4.49 5.69
CA TRP A 161 25.74 3.62 4.93
C TRP A 161 24.71 2.95 5.81
N ILE A 162 25.05 2.74 7.09
CA ILE A 162 24.17 2.13 8.09
C ILE A 162 24.27 2.86 9.43
N PRO A 163 23.19 2.88 10.24
CA PRO A 163 23.25 3.35 11.61
C PRO A 163 24.25 2.53 12.45
N PRO A 164 24.94 3.14 13.45
CA PRO A 164 25.83 2.40 14.35
C PRO A 164 25.15 1.22 15.07
N SER A 165 23.86 1.35 15.41
CA SER A 165 23.05 0.29 16.04
C SER A 165 22.87 -0.93 15.14
N VAL A 166 22.78 -0.74 13.83
CA VAL A 166 22.70 -1.82 12.83
C VAL A 166 24.07 -2.46 12.66
N ALA A 167 25.12 -1.64 12.62
CA ALA A 167 26.49 -2.11 12.44
C ALA A 167 26.94 -3.05 13.57
N ASP A 168 26.64 -2.70 14.82
CA ASP A 168 26.97 -3.55 15.97
C ASP A 168 26.28 -4.91 15.91
N GLN A 169 25.04 -4.95 15.43
CA GLN A 169 24.31 -6.21 15.26
C GLN A 169 24.77 -7.00 14.03
N LEU A 170 25.14 -6.31 12.94
CA LEU A 170 25.66 -6.93 11.72
C LEU A 170 26.99 -7.66 11.94
N LYS A 171 27.76 -7.30 12.98
CA LYS A 171 29.00 -7.99 13.38
C LYS A 171 28.79 -9.49 13.63
N SER A 172 27.62 -9.91 14.12
CA SER A 172 27.37 -11.29 14.55
C SER A 172 26.24 -11.98 13.79
N ARG A 173 25.28 -11.24 13.23
CA ARG A 173 24.11 -11.81 12.56
C ARG A 173 23.58 -10.93 11.45
N ALA A 174 22.66 -11.46 10.64
CA ALA A 174 21.82 -10.62 9.78
C ALA A 174 20.83 -9.84 10.66
N VAL A 175 20.49 -8.62 10.25
CA VAL A 175 19.63 -7.71 11.02
C VAL A 175 18.40 -7.42 10.18
N SER A 176 17.24 -7.39 10.83
CA SER A 176 15.98 -7.00 10.22
C SER A 176 15.36 -5.93 11.10
N GLU A 177 15.19 -4.74 10.55
CA GLU A 177 14.53 -3.63 11.25
C GLU A 177 13.13 -3.47 10.67
N THR A 178 12.11 -3.61 11.51
CA THR A 178 10.72 -3.39 11.10
C THR A 178 10.22 -2.09 11.71
N VAL A 179 9.92 -1.14 10.85
CA VAL A 179 9.30 0.13 11.22
C VAL A 179 7.81 0.06 10.89
N PHE A 180 6.99 0.42 11.87
CA PHE A 180 5.54 0.53 11.69
C PHE A 180 5.19 1.95 11.23
N ASP A 181 4.62 2.07 10.03
CA ASP A 181 4.12 3.33 9.50
C ASP A 181 2.65 3.51 9.87
N TRP A 182 2.40 4.37 10.87
CA TRP A 182 1.05 4.68 11.34
C TRP A 182 0.19 5.39 10.29
N LEU A 183 0.79 6.02 9.28
CA LEU A 183 0.05 6.68 8.22
C LEU A 183 -0.77 5.67 7.41
N GLY A 184 -0.27 4.44 7.28
CA GLY A 184 -0.97 3.34 6.62
C GLY A 184 -2.33 3.02 7.23
N PRO A 185 -2.38 2.56 8.50
CA PRO A 185 -3.64 2.31 9.20
C PRO A 185 -4.54 3.55 9.30
N VAL A 186 -3.95 4.74 9.49
CA VAL A 186 -4.70 6.01 9.55
C VAL A 186 -5.41 6.31 8.23
N HIS A 187 -4.86 5.88 7.09
CA HIS A 187 -5.52 5.97 5.79
C HIS A 187 -6.52 4.82 5.56
N ASP A 188 -6.13 3.59 5.87
CA ASP A 188 -6.87 2.39 5.50
C ASP A 188 -8.15 2.20 6.34
N ILE A 189 -8.13 2.57 7.62
CA ILE A 189 -9.31 2.48 8.49
C ILE A 189 -10.45 3.39 8.01
N PRO A 190 -10.24 4.72 7.78
CA PRO A 190 -11.27 5.57 7.21
C PRO A 190 -11.76 5.08 5.84
N ALA A 191 -10.87 4.62 4.97
CA ALA A 191 -11.25 4.06 3.67
C ALA A 191 -12.19 2.86 3.81
N ALA A 192 -11.87 1.93 4.71
CA ALA A 192 -12.71 0.77 5.01
C ALA A 192 -14.08 1.17 5.59
N VAL A 193 -14.10 2.13 6.52
CA VAL A 193 -15.36 2.63 7.13
C VAL A 193 -16.27 3.22 6.05
N VAL A 194 -15.72 4.04 5.17
CA VAL A 194 -16.45 4.64 4.07
C VAL A 194 -16.99 3.57 3.10
N LEU A 195 -16.16 2.59 2.73
CA LEU A 195 -16.56 1.48 1.87
C LEU A 195 -17.67 0.64 2.50
N ALA A 196 -17.70 0.50 3.83
CA ALA A 196 -18.77 -0.19 4.55
C ALA A 196 -20.06 0.64 4.65
N LEU A 197 -19.93 1.94 4.90
CA LEU A 197 -21.09 2.85 5.03
C LEU A 197 -21.82 3.03 3.69
N THR A 198 -21.12 2.92 2.56
CA THR A 198 -21.72 3.09 1.23
C THR A 198 -22.83 2.06 0.94
N PRO A 199 -22.59 0.74 0.94
CA PRO A 199 -23.66 -0.25 0.72
C PRO A 199 -24.70 -0.24 1.85
N TRP A 200 -24.30 0.09 3.09
CA TRP A 200 -25.25 0.24 4.20
C TRP A 200 -26.25 1.37 3.93
N SER A 201 -25.78 2.52 3.44
CA SER A 201 -26.63 3.66 3.11
C SER A 201 -27.60 3.35 1.95
N VAL A 202 -27.13 2.61 0.93
CA VAL A 202 -27.95 2.12 -0.18
C VAL A 202 -29.03 1.17 0.32
N TRP A 203 -28.66 0.21 1.19
CA TRP A 203 -29.60 -0.74 1.77
C TRP A 203 -30.69 -0.05 2.61
N LEU A 204 -30.32 0.88 3.49
CA LEU A 204 -31.28 1.66 4.27
C LEU A 204 -32.23 2.46 3.37
N THR A 205 -31.69 3.09 2.32
CA THR A 205 -32.51 3.84 1.36
C THR A 205 -33.51 2.93 0.65
N TRP A 206 -33.06 1.77 0.16
CA TRP A 206 -33.94 0.78 -0.46
C TRP A 206 -35.04 0.32 0.50
N LYS A 207 -34.66 -0.13 1.71
CA LYS A 207 -35.57 -0.67 2.72
C LYS A 207 -36.64 0.33 3.15
N HIS A 208 -36.27 1.60 3.34
CA HIS A 208 -37.19 2.61 3.88
C HIS A 208 -37.97 3.38 2.81
N THR A 209 -37.49 3.42 1.55
CA THR A 209 -38.15 4.22 0.51
C THR A 209 -38.72 3.36 -0.62
N LEU A 210 -37.93 2.47 -1.19
CA LEU A 210 -38.33 1.69 -2.36
C LEU A 210 -39.24 0.52 -1.97
N LEU A 211 -38.87 -0.22 -0.94
CA LEU A 211 -39.62 -1.42 -0.54
C LEU A 211 -41.06 -1.11 -0.10
N PRO A 212 -41.35 -0.08 0.71
CA PRO A 212 -42.72 0.26 1.09
C PRO A 212 -43.52 0.79 -0.10
N ARG A 213 -42.89 1.49 -1.06
CA ARG A 213 -43.55 1.93 -2.28
C ARG A 213 -43.96 0.76 -3.16
N LEU A 214 -43.06 -0.20 -3.34
CA LEU A 214 -43.34 -1.43 -4.09
C LEU A 214 -44.42 -2.27 -3.39
N TRP A 215 -44.36 -2.39 -2.06
CA TRP A 215 -45.35 -3.13 -1.28
C TRP A 215 -46.72 -2.47 -1.32
N ARG A 216 -46.81 -1.15 -1.11
CA ARG A 216 -48.08 -0.40 -1.24
C ARG A 216 -48.64 -0.48 -2.66
N ARG A 217 -47.79 -0.41 -3.68
CA ARG A 217 -48.20 -0.56 -5.08
C ARG A 217 -48.81 -1.93 -5.32
N ARG A 218 -48.15 -3.01 -4.87
CA ARG A 218 -48.67 -4.38 -4.97
C ARG A 218 -49.97 -4.55 -4.19
N HIS A 219 -50.01 -4.11 -2.94
CA HIS A 219 -51.20 -4.18 -2.09
C HIS A 219 -52.40 -3.46 -2.72
N ARG A 220 -52.20 -2.28 -3.31
CA ARG A 220 -53.28 -1.56 -4.01
C ARG A 220 -53.79 -2.35 -5.20
N LEU A 221 -52.89 -2.85 -6.06
CA LEU A 221 -53.26 -3.65 -7.23
C LEU A 221 -54.03 -4.92 -6.85
N THR A 222 -53.63 -5.63 -5.78
CA THR A 222 -54.34 -6.85 -5.34
C THR A 222 -55.73 -6.57 -4.76
N HIS A 223 -56.02 -5.33 -4.37
CA HIS A 223 -57.35 -4.90 -3.90
C HIS A 223 -58.17 -4.18 -4.99
N GLY A 224 -57.72 -4.20 -6.25
CA GLY A 224 -58.38 -3.48 -7.34
C GLY A 224 -58.28 -1.96 -7.25
N LEU A 225 -57.34 -1.42 -6.44
CA LEU A 225 -57.13 0.01 -6.30
C LEU A 225 -56.03 0.51 -7.26
N CYS A 226 -56.22 1.70 -7.81
CA CYS A 226 -55.21 2.36 -8.64
C CYS A 226 -53.91 2.58 -7.82
N PRO A 227 -52.74 2.14 -8.31
CA PRO A 227 -51.49 2.22 -7.56
C PRO A 227 -51.03 3.68 -7.31
N SER A 228 -51.45 4.62 -8.17
CA SER A 228 -51.10 6.03 -8.10
C SER A 228 -51.97 6.78 -7.08
N CYS A 229 -53.26 6.95 -7.37
CA CYS A 229 -54.18 7.74 -6.54
C CYS A 229 -54.93 6.92 -5.48
N GLY A 230 -55.07 5.60 -5.64
CA GLY A 230 -55.85 4.75 -4.73
C GLY A 230 -57.35 4.64 -5.05
N TYR A 231 -57.81 5.15 -6.20
CA TYR A 231 -59.20 5.02 -6.66
C TYR A 231 -59.58 3.56 -6.92
N ASP A 232 -60.81 3.16 -6.57
CA ASP A 232 -61.31 1.81 -6.80
C ASP A 232 -61.61 1.55 -8.28
N MET A 233 -60.92 0.58 -8.86
CA MET A 233 -61.08 0.20 -10.26
C MET A 233 -62.02 -0.99 -10.44
N GLN A 234 -62.59 -1.55 -9.36
CA GLN A 234 -63.52 -2.66 -9.45
C GLN A 234 -64.81 -2.23 -10.18
N GLY A 235 -65.19 -2.99 -11.21
CA GLY A 235 -66.40 -2.71 -12.01
C GLY A 235 -66.22 -1.71 -13.16
N LEU A 236 -65.04 -1.09 -13.31
CA LEU A 236 -64.73 -0.27 -14.49
C LEU A 236 -64.35 -1.17 -15.68
N THR A 237 -64.90 -0.85 -16.86
CA THR A 237 -64.57 -1.54 -18.13
C THR A 237 -63.30 -0.99 -18.78
N THR A 238 -62.79 0.15 -18.31
CA THR A 238 -61.61 0.81 -18.86
C THR A 238 -60.37 0.55 -17.99
N THR A 239 -59.20 0.45 -18.62
CA THR A 239 -57.90 0.31 -17.92
C THR A 239 -57.31 1.65 -17.49
N THR A 240 -57.99 2.76 -17.76
CA THR A 240 -57.52 4.11 -17.44
C THR A 240 -58.24 4.64 -16.21
N CYS A 241 -57.48 5.04 -15.19
CA CYS A 241 -58.04 5.57 -13.95
C CYS A 241 -58.71 6.94 -14.18
N PRO A 242 -59.99 7.15 -13.81
CA PRO A 242 -60.70 8.39 -14.07
C PRO A 242 -60.16 9.59 -13.26
N GLU A 243 -59.60 9.34 -12.07
CA GLU A 243 -59.08 10.39 -11.19
C GLU A 243 -57.72 10.92 -11.65
N CYS A 244 -56.79 10.03 -12.02
CA CYS A 244 -55.40 10.41 -12.29
C CYS A 244 -54.95 10.21 -13.73
N GLY A 245 -55.80 9.65 -14.60
CA GLY A 245 -55.48 9.40 -16.01
C GLY A 245 -54.45 8.30 -16.28
N ASN A 246 -53.91 7.64 -15.25
CA ASN A 246 -52.93 6.57 -15.45
C ASN A 246 -53.58 5.32 -16.05
N THR A 247 -53.02 4.82 -17.15
CA THR A 247 -53.38 3.51 -17.72
C THR A 247 -52.71 2.39 -16.93
N ILE A 248 -53.50 1.51 -16.34
CA ILE A 248 -53.05 0.34 -15.59
C ILE A 248 -52.95 -0.84 -16.56
N LYS A 249 -51.73 -1.36 -16.75
CA LYS A 249 -51.53 -2.66 -17.41
C LYS A 249 -51.75 -3.74 -16.36
N LEU A 250 -52.88 -4.45 -16.47
CA LEU A 250 -53.18 -5.65 -15.68
C LEU A 250 -52.30 -6.82 -16.13
#